data_AF-A0A2H9P6L8-F1
#
_entry.id   AF-A0A2H9P6L8-F1
#
_cell.length_a   1.000
_cell.length_b   1.000
_cell.length_c   1.000
_cell.angle_alpha   90.00
_cell.angle_beta   90.00
_cell.angle_gamma   90.00
#
_symmetry.space_group_name_H-M   'P 1'
#
loop_
_entity.id
_entity.type
_entity.pdbx_description
1 polymer ?
#
loop_
_entity_poly.entity_id
_entity_poly.type
_entity_poly.pdbx_seq_one_letter_code
_entity_poly.pdbx_strand_id
1 'polypeptide(L)'
;MILSLERVTVTLDRALLARADACVDGIRFKSRSHAVAGLLRKALSGEGVSKALVLAGGRPNPTVLEATLTRLKAFGVGEAVIALSKGGEAVVARFKDGAGSGLKLVYS
;
A
#
# COMPACT_ATOMS: atom_id res chain seq x y z
N MET A 1 17.96 7.59 -11.62
CA MET A 1 18.06 7.93 -10.19
C MET A 1 19.06 6.97 -9.56
N ILE A 2 20.28 7.41 -9.26
CA ILE A 2 21.31 6.55 -8.66
C ILE A 2 20.97 6.44 -7.17
N LEU A 3 20.57 5.25 -6.71
CA LEU A 3 20.37 4.98 -5.29
C LEU A 3 21.73 4.99 -4.60
N SER A 4 22.03 6.06 -3.86
CA SER A 4 23.22 6.13 -3.01
C SER A 4 23.06 5.14 -1.85
N LEU A 5 23.99 4.20 -1.71
CA LEU A 5 24.06 3.27 -0.59
C LEU A 5 25.08 3.80 0.42
N GLU A 6 24.64 4.02 1.65
CA GLU A 6 25.51 4.42 2.75
C GLU A 6 25.80 3.22 3.67
N ARG A 7 27.05 3.08 4.12
CA ARG A 7 27.47 1.97 4.97
C ARG A 7 27.32 2.35 6.44
N VAL A 8 26.58 1.54 7.18
CA VAL A 8 26.36 1.72 8.63
C VAL A 8 26.79 0.46 9.37
N THR A 9 27.35 0.63 10.57
CA THR A 9 27.69 -0.47 11.48
C THR A 9 26.63 -0.54 12.57
N VAL A 10 26.00 -1.71 12.75
CA VAL A 10 24.98 -1.96 13.77
C VAL A 10 25.25 -3.30 14.46
N THR A 11 25.03 -3.36 15.77
CA THR A 11 25.11 -4.60 16.55
C THR A 11 23.70 -5.18 16.68
N LEU A 12 23.51 -6.41 16.24
CA LEU A 12 22.24 -7.15 16.29
C LEU A 12 22.42 -8.43 17.10
N ASP A 13 21.37 -8.87 17.80
CA ASP A 13 21.41 -10.16 18.46
C ASP A 13 21.48 -11.32 17.45
N ARG A 14 22.01 -12.46 17.91
CA ARG A 14 22.26 -13.62 17.05
C ARG A 14 20.98 -14.24 16.48
N ALA A 15 19.87 -14.19 17.22
CA ALA A 15 18.60 -14.75 16.76
C ALA A 15 18.00 -13.88 15.65
N LEU A 16 18.07 -12.55 15.76
CA LEU A 16 17.65 -11.64 14.71
C LEU A 16 18.51 -11.79 13.44
N LEU A 17 19.83 -11.93 13.60
CA LEU A 17 20.74 -12.15 12.48
C LEU A 17 20.42 -13.47 11.74
N ALA A 18 20.13 -14.54 12.48
CA ALA A 18 19.75 -15.83 11.91
C ALA A 18 18.44 -15.74 11.11
N ARG A 19 17.47 -14.93 11.56
CA ARG A 19 16.22 -14.68 10.82
C ARG A 19 16.47 -13.92 9.51
N ALA A 20 17.39 -12.96 9.51
CA ALA A 20 17.78 -12.26 8.30
C ALA A 20 18.51 -13.18 7.30
N ASP A 21 19.39 -14.06 7.80
CA ASP A 21 20.11 -15.03 6.97
C ASP A 21 19.17 -16.05 6.32
N ALA A 22 18.13 -16.49 7.02
CA ALA A 22 17.12 -17.39 6.47
C ALA A 22 16.33 -16.79 5.29
N CYS A 23 16.37 -15.46 5.12
CA CYS A 23 15.75 -14.78 4.00
C CYS A 23 16.64 -14.76 2.74
N VAL A 24 17.93 -15.09 2.85
CA VAL A 24 18.89 -15.04 1.73
C VAL A 24 18.64 -16.21 0.78
N ASP A 25 18.05 -15.93 -0.38
CA ASP A 25 17.71 -16.90 -1.42
C ASP A 25 18.58 -16.77 -2.68
N GLY A 26 19.50 -15.79 -2.71
CA GLY A 26 20.36 -15.49 -3.85
C GLY A 26 19.67 -14.79 -5.02
N ILE A 27 18.33 -14.71 -5.00
CA ILE A 27 17.50 -14.12 -6.07
C ILE A 27 16.93 -12.77 -5.60
N ARG A 28 16.05 -12.80 -4.59
CA ARG A 28 15.43 -11.63 -3.99
C ARG A 28 16.35 -10.99 -2.96
N PHE A 29 17.04 -11.78 -2.16
CA PHE A 29 18.03 -11.32 -1.19
C PHE A 29 19.39 -11.97 -1.46
N LYS A 30 20.26 -11.18 -2.10
CA LYS A 30 21.60 -11.62 -2.57
C LYS A 30 22.65 -11.75 -1.46
N SER A 31 22.44 -11.11 -0.31
CA SER A 31 23.37 -11.12 0.81
C SER A 31 22.64 -10.78 2.11
N ARG A 32 23.26 -11.10 3.25
CA ARG A 32 22.77 -10.68 4.58
C ARG A 32 22.51 -9.18 4.65
N SER A 33 23.46 -8.35 4.20
CA SER A 33 23.29 -6.89 4.23
C SER A 33 22.12 -6.43 3.37
N HIS A 34 21.89 -7.08 2.22
CA HIS A 34 20.73 -6.81 1.37
C HIS A 34 19.42 -7.28 2.03
N ALA A 35 19.42 -8.44 2.68
CA ALA A 35 18.28 -8.94 3.45
C ALA A 35 17.90 -7.99 4.60
N VAL A 36 18.88 -7.57 5.40
CA VAL A 36 18.68 -6.60 6.49
C VAL A 36 18.14 -5.29 5.96
N ALA A 37 18.74 -4.73 4.90
CA ALA A 37 18.26 -3.49 4.29
C ALA A 37 16.82 -3.61 3.75
N GLY A 38 16.48 -4.72 3.11
CA GLY A 38 15.13 -4.94 2.58
C GLY A 38 14.08 -5.18 3.67
N LEU A 39 14.43 -5.89 4.75
CA LEU A 39 13.58 -6.05 5.93
C LEU A 39 13.36 -4.71 6.64
N LEU A 40 14.42 -3.90 6.79
CA LEU A 40 14.32 -2.55 7.34
C LEU A 40 13.46 -1.65 6.47
N ARG A 41 13.63 -1.67 5.14
CA ARG A 41 12.71 -0.98 4.23
C ARG A 41 11.28 -1.47 4.44
N LYS A 42 11.01 -2.77 4.44
CA LYS A 42 9.66 -3.28 4.67
C LYS A 42 9.06 -2.83 6.01
N ALA A 43 9.87 -2.79 7.07
CA ALA A 43 9.44 -2.39 8.41
C ALA A 43 9.26 -0.86 8.56
N LEU A 44 10.17 -0.07 7.97
CA LEU A 44 10.25 1.38 8.13
C LEU A 44 9.52 2.14 7.03
N SER A 45 9.34 1.54 5.85
CA SER A 45 8.64 2.19 4.74
C SER A 45 7.23 2.58 5.13
N GLY A 46 6.62 2.00 6.18
CA GLY A 46 5.25 2.33 6.57
C GLY A 46 4.28 2.23 5.38
N GLU A 47 4.66 1.50 4.33
CA GLU A 47 3.96 1.40 3.06
C GLU A 47 2.88 0.34 3.22
N GLY A 48 1.92 0.65 4.09
CA GLY A 48 0.55 0.32 3.74
C GLY A 48 0.28 0.91 2.36
N VAL A 49 -0.46 0.17 1.54
CA VAL A 49 -0.91 0.65 0.22
C VAL A 49 -1.53 2.04 0.42
N SER A 50 -0.84 3.11 0.01
CA SER A 50 -1.31 4.48 0.27
C SER A 50 -2.39 4.90 -0.72
N LYS A 51 -2.42 4.25 -1.90
CA LYS A 51 -3.37 4.48 -2.97
C LYS A 51 -3.99 3.18 -3.47
N ALA A 52 -5.30 3.15 -3.66
CA ALA A 52 -6.03 2.02 -4.25
C ALA A 52 -6.73 2.40 -5.56
N LEU A 53 -6.81 1.47 -6.51
CA LEU A 53 -7.67 1.59 -7.70
C LEU A 53 -8.91 0.71 -7.49
N VAL A 54 -10.09 1.32 -7.52
CA VAL A 54 -11.39 0.64 -7.41
C VAL A 54 -12.06 0.64 -8.78
N LEU A 55 -12.18 -0.54 -9.38
CA LEU A 55 -12.86 -0.72 -10.65
C LEU A 55 -14.36 -0.87 -10.40
N ALA A 56 -15.09 0.23 -10.50
CA ALA A 56 -16.54 0.29 -10.30
C ALA A 56 -17.29 0.32 -11.64
N GLY A 57 -16.88 -0.56 -12.57
CA GLY A 57 -17.52 -0.70 -13.88
C GLY A 57 -18.93 -1.30 -13.80
N GLY A 58 -19.80 -0.91 -14.73
CA GLY A 58 -21.18 -1.39 -14.83
C GLY A 58 -22.17 -0.55 -14.01
N ARG A 59 -23.06 -1.22 -13.26
CA ARG A 59 -23.97 -0.56 -12.30
C ARG A 59 -23.39 -0.71 -10.89
N PRO A 60 -22.59 0.24 -10.41
CA PRO A 60 -21.97 0.14 -9.10
C PRO A 60 -23.05 0.10 -8.01
N ASN A 61 -22.99 -0.92 -7.15
CA ASN A 61 -23.83 -0.99 -5.95
C ASN A 61 -23.22 -0.08 -4.87
N PRO A 62 -23.89 1.01 -4.48
CA PRO A 62 -23.34 1.98 -3.52
C PRO A 62 -22.93 1.35 -2.19
N THR A 63 -23.69 0.37 -1.71
CA THR A 63 -23.44 -0.30 -0.43
C THR A 63 -22.13 -1.10 -0.46
N VAL A 64 -21.84 -1.76 -1.58
CA VAL A 64 -20.60 -2.53 -1.74
C VAL A 64 -19.40 -1.59 -1.83
N LEU A 65 -19.55 -0.47 -2.53
CA LEU A 65 -18.50 0.54 -2.64
C LEU A 65 -18.18 1.14 -1.27
N GLU A 66 -19.19 1.50 -0.49
CA GLU A 66 -19.03 2.04 0.86
C GLU A 66 -18.31 1.07 1.81
N ALA A 67 -18.68 -0.21 1.80
CA ALA A 67 -17.99 -1.25 2.56
C ALA A 67 -16.53 -1.44 2.10
N THR A 68 -16.28 -1.34 0.79
CA THR A 68 -14.93 -1.45 0.22
C THR A 68 -14.06 -0.28 0.67
N LEU A 69 -14.55 0.95 0.57
CA LEU A 69 -13.85 2.16 1.03
C LEU A 69 -13.55 2.07 2.54
N THR A 70 -14.51 1.62 3.35
CA THR A 70 -14.31 1.43 4.80
C THR A 70 -13.16 0.45 5.09
N ARG A 71 -13.08 -0.66 4.35
CA ARG A 71 -11.97 -1.61 4.47
C ARG A 71 -10.65 -0.99 4.05
N LEU A 72 -10.60 -0.30 2.91
CA LEU A 72 -9.38 0.35 2.43
C LEU A 72 -8.81 1.33 3.47
N LYS A 73 -9.67 2.14 4.10
CA LYS A 73 -9.26 3.01 5.20
C LYS A 73 -8.68 2.23 6.39
N ALA A 74 -9.33 1.14 6.81
CA ALA A 74 -8.85 0.30 7.90
C ALA A 74 -7.47 -0.33 7.60
N PHE A 75 -7.14 -0.54 6.32
CA PHE A 75 -5.82 -0.98 5.86
C PHE A 75 -4.79 0.16 5.72
N GLY A 76 -5.15 1.40 6.07
CA GLY A 76 -4.25 2.55 6.02
C GLY A 76 -4.11 3.20 4.64
N VAL A 77 -5.02 2.90 3.70
CA VAL A 77 -5.08 3.61 2.42
C VAL A 77 -5.53 5.05 2.66
N GLY A 78 -4.89 6.02 2.01
CA GLY A 78 -5.23 7.45 2.11
C GLY A 78 -5.96 8.00 0.88
N GLU A 79 -5.77 7.38 -0.28
CA GLU A 79 -6.38 7.79 -1.55
C GLU A 79 -6.97 6.59 -2.29
N ALA A 80 -8.15 6.75 -2.88
CA ALA A 80 -8.73 5.76 -3.77
C ALA A 80 -9.14 6.41 -5.10
N VAL A 81 -8.62 5.87 -6.20
CA VAL A 81 -9.04 6.19 -7.56
C VAL A 81 -10.19 5.26 -7.93
N ILE A 82 -11.36 5.80 -8.24
CA ILE A 82 -12.55 5.04 -8.63
C ILE A 82 -12.72 5.18 -10.14
N ALA A 83 -12.50 4.09 -10.87
CA ALA A 83 -12.75 4.02 -12.29
C ALA A 83 -14.23 3.72 -12.54
N LEU A 84 -14.93 4.64 -13.21
CA LEU A 84 -16.37 4.56 -13.46
C LEU A 84 -16.66 4.38 -14.94
N SER A 85 -17.76 3.69 -15.26
CA SER A 85 -18.34 3.64 -16.61
C SER A 85 -19.58 4.53 -16.73
N LYS A 86 -20.23 4.57 -17.91
CA LYS A 86 -21.52 5.26 -18.12
C LYS A 86 -22.51 4.91 -16.99
N GLY A 87 -23.07 5.92 -16.31
CA GLY A 87 -23.95 5.75 -15.14
C GLY A 87 -23.26 5.96 -13.78
N GLY A 88 -21.99 6.36 -13.75
CA GLY A 88 -21.23 6.65 -12.54
C GLY A 88 -21.58 7.97 -11.85
N GLU A 89 -22.41 8.82 -12.46
CA GLU A 89 -22.78 10.15 -11.94
C GLU A 89 -23.46 10.06 -10.56
N ALA A 90 -24.25 9.00 -10.35
CA ALA A 90 -24.89 8.73 -9.06
C ALA A 90 -23.87 8.41 -7.94
N VAL A 91 -22.73 7.79 -8.29
CA VAL A 91 -21.64 7.50 -7.36
C VAL A 91 -20.90 8.79 -7.01
N VAL A 92 -20.59 9.63 -8.01
CA VAL A 92 -19.94 10.92 -7.78
C VAL A 92 -20.82 11.83 -6.93
N ALA A 93 -22.11 11.91 -7.21
CA ALA A 93 -23.05 12.73 -6.43
C ALA A 93 -23.15 12.28 -4.96
N ARG A 94 -23.10 10.97 -4.71
CA ARG A 94 -23.25 10.38 -3.36
C ARG A 94 -21.96 10.45 -2.55
N PHE A 95 -20.81 10.10 -3.14
CA PHE A 95 -19.54 9.96 -2.42
C PHE A 95 -18.62 11.19 -2.53
N LYS A 96 -18.88 12.10 -3.49
CA LYS A 96 -18.18 13.38 -3.68
C LYS A 96 -16.66 13.19 -3.60
N ASP A 97 -15.94 14.05 -2.89
CA ASP A 97 -14.49 13.98 -2.72
C ASP A 97 -14.02 12.92 -1.70
N GLY A 98 -14.93 12.20 -1.04
CA GLY A 98 -14.60 11.26 0.02
C GLY A 98 -14.41 11.86 1.41
N ALA A 99 -14.74 13.14 1.62
CA ALA A 99 -14.60 13.78 2.93
C ALA A 99 -15.34 13.01 4.04
N GLY A 100 -16.47 12.38 3.72
CA GLY A 100 -17.25 11.56 4.68
C GLY A 100 -16.66 10.17 4.98
N SER A 101 -15.83 9.61 4.10
CA SER A 101 -15.19 8.30 4.31
C SER A 101 -13.82 8.43 4.96
N GLY A 102 -13.19 9.61 4.95
CA GLY A 102 -11.82 9.81 5.45
C GLY A 102 -10.76 9.23 4.52
N LEU A 103 -11.10 9.14 3.23
CA LEU A 103 -10.24 8.77 2.11
C LEU A 103 -10.36 9.88 1.07
N LYS A 104 -9.26 10.26 0.42
CA LYS A 104 -9.35 11.11 -0.76
C LYS A 104 -9.86 10.28 -1.94
N LEU A 105 -11.02 10.64 -2.49
CA LEU A 105 -11.55 9.98 -3.69
C LEU A 105 -11.20 10.78 -4.95
N VAL A 106 -10.71 10.07 -5.95
CA VAL A 106 -10.45 10.61 -7.29
C VAL A 106 -11.22 9.75 -8.28
N TYR A 107 -11.88 10.35 -9.27
CA TYR A 107 -12.65 9.61 -10.27
C TYR A 107 -11.94 9.63 -11.62
N SER A 108 -11.97 8.50 -12.33
CA SER A 108 -11.43 8.35 -13.69
C SER A 108 -12.42 7.60 -14.59
#